data_AF-E1YJC2-F1
#
_entry.id   AF-E1YJC2-F1
#
_cell.length_a   1.000
_cell.length_b   1.000
_cell.length_c   1.000
_cell.angle_alpha   90.00
_cell.angle_beta   90.00
_cell.angle_gamma   90.00
#
_symmetry.space_group_name_H-M   'P 1'
#
loop_
_entity.id
_entity.type
_entity.pdbx_description
1 polymer ?
#
loop_
_entity_poly.entity_id
_entity_poly.type
_entity_poly.pdbx_seq_one_letter_code
_entity_poly.pdbx_strand_id
1 'polypeptide(L)'
;MKKARLFAGGLTLLLCLMSYQSPVFGASYFGYQDFGGTWHDANKTGKNDNFMCWAATASNVIAGAGWGYPDGSLEDENAIFQYYKGHFSNFLGSTKKAIKW
;
A
#
# COMPACT_ATOMS: atom_id res chain seq x y z
N MET A 1 15.59 31.96 49.94
CA MET A 1 14.66 31.08 49.19
C MET A 1 14.87 31.26 47.67
N LYS A 2 15.85 30.58 47.05
CA LYS A 2 16.12 30.70 45.58
C LYS A 2 16.34 29.36 44.86
N LYS A 3 16.33 28.21 45.57
CA LYS A 3 16.65 26.89 44.99
C LYS A 3 15.44 26.14 44.38
N ALA A 4 14.21 26.61 44.60
CA ALA A 4 13.00 25.91 44.15
C ALA A 4 12.59 26.22 42.69
N ARG A 5 13.22 27.20 42.01
CA ARG A 5 12.79 27.63 40.67
C ARG A 5 13.51 26.91 39.50
N LEU A 6 14.63 26.23 39.75
CA LEU A 6 15.34 25.49 38.70
C LEU A 6 14.74 24.10 38.41
N PHE A 7 14.04 23.49 39.38
CA PHE A 7 13.50 22.13 39.20
C PHE A 7 12.22 22.09 38.35
N ALA A 8 11.41 23.15 38.35
CA ALA A 8 10.18 23.19 37.56
C ALA A 8 10.45 23.30 36.04
N GLY A 9 11.50 24.03 35.64
CA GLY A 9 11.86 24.20 34.22
C GLY A 9 12.38 22.93 33.57
N GLY A 10 13.21 22.16 34.27
CA GLY A 10 13.78 20.91 33.76
C GLY A 10 12.74 19.80 33.58
N LEU A 11 11.79 19.68 34.52
CA LEU A 11 10.74 18.66 34.46
C LEU A 11 9.74 18.93 33.31
N THR A 12 9.43 20.21 33.05
CA THR A 12 8.52 20.61 31.97
C THR A 12 9.14 20.35 30.59
N LEU A 13 10.45 20.58 30.42
CA LEU A 13 11.14 20.31 29.16
C LEU A 13 11.24 18.79 28.88
N LEU A 14 11.43 17.98 29.93
CA LEU A 14 11.49 16.52 29.83
C LEU A 14 10.13 15.90 29.45
N LEU A 15 9.02 16.45 29.97
CA LEU A 15 7.65 16.05 29.59
C LEU A 15 7.29 16.42 28.14
N CYS A 16 7.81 17.55 27.63
CA CYS A 16 7.65 17.92 26.21
C CYS A 16 8.47 17.04 25.26
N LEU A 17 9.62 16.51 25.69
CA LEU A 17 10.44 15.59 24.88
C LEU A 17 9.85 14.17 24.81
N MET A 18 9.12 13.74 25.85
CA MET A 18 8.47 12.42 25.91
C MET A 18 7.14 12.34 25.14
N SER A 19 6.60 13.48 24.66
CA SER A 19 5.32 13.55 23.93
C SER A 19 5.50 13.50 22.40
N TYR A 20 6.71 13.24 21.90
CA TYR A 20 7.05 13.30 20.48
C TYR A 20 6.96 11.97 19.71
N GLN A 21 6.21 10.99 20.20
CA GLN A 21 6.00 9.73 19.47
C GLN A 21 4.53 9.36 19.40
N SER A 22 3.75 10.19 18.72
CA SER A 22 2.58 9.69 18.02
C SER A 22 3.06 9.20 16.65
N PRO A 23 3.21 7.88 16.41
CA PRO A 23 3.19 7.41 15.04
C PRO A 23 1.82 7.79 14.49
N VAL A 24 1.75 8.90 13.73
CA VAL A 24 0.59 9.19 12.88
C VAL A 24 0.66 8.20 11.72
N PHE A 25 0.37 6.94 12.01
CA PHE A 25 -0.02 5.99 10.99
C PHE A 25 -1.48 6.29 10.71
N GLY A 26 -1.74 6.93 9.56
CA GLY A 26 -3.06 6.85 8.94
C GLY A 26 -3.29 5.41 8.51
N ALA A 27 -3.63 4.54 9.47
CA ALA A 27 -3.84 3.11 9.24
C ALA A 27 -5.17 2.82 8.53
N SER A 28 -6.02 3.84 8.37
CA SER A 28 -7.32 3.70 7.73
C SER A 28 -7.29 4.30 6.33
N TYR A 29 -7.42 3.43 5.33
CA TYR A 29 -7.75 3.80 3.96
C TYR A 29 -9.15 3.25 3.62
N PHE A 30 -9.77 3.77 2.56
CA PHE A 30 -11.10 3.35 2.13
C PHE A 30 -11.13 1.82 1.93
N GLY A 31 -12.01 1.12 2.65
CA GLY A 31 -12.13 -0.34 2.65
C GLY A 31 -11.38 -1.07 3.77
N TYR A 32 -10.36 -0.48 4.41
CA TYR A 32 -9.60 -1.14 5.47
C TYR A 32 -10.43 -1.42 6.73
N GLN A 33 -11.23 -0.44 7.17
CA GLN A 33 -12.03 -0.56 8.40
C GLN A 33 -13.17 -1.58 8.27
N ASP A 34 -13.76 -1.68 7.08
CA ASP A 34 -14.96 -2.49 6.84
C ASP A 34 -14.64 -3.93 6.41
N PHE A 35 -13.51 -4.15 5.74
CA PHE A 35 -13.16 -5.45 5.14
C PHE A 35 -11.86 -6.06 5.68
N GLY A 36 -11.09 -5.34 6.49
CA GLY A 36 -9.75 -5.77 6.91
C GLY A 36 -8.78 -5.87 5.73
N GLY A 37 -7.68 -6.61 5.90
CA GLY A 37 -6.69 -6.85 4.84
C GLY A 37 -5.55 -5.82 4.78
N THR A 38 -4.61 -6.03 3.86
CA THR A 38 -3.50 -5.11 3.57
C THR A 38 -3.69 -4.48 2.19
N TRP A 39 -2.95 -3.41 1.93
CA TRP A 39 -2.87 -2.82 0.60
C TRP A 39 -2.13 -3.78 -0.36
N HIS A 40 -2.52 -3.76 -1.63
CA HIS A 40 -1.88 -4.49 -2.73
C HIS A 40 -1.22 -3.50 -3.68
N ASP A 41 0.03 -3.78 -4.09
CA ASP A 41 0.82 -2.89 -4.94
C ASP A 41 1.71 -3.63 -5.94
N ALA A 42 1.07 -4.02 -7.05
CA ALA A 42 1.73 -4.61 -8.20
C ALA A 42 2.79 -3.66 -8.75
N ASN A 43 4.04 -4.08 -8.68
CA ASN A 43 5.17 -3.21 -8.93
C ASN A 43 5.55 -3.20 -10.42
N LYS A 44 5.62 -2.00 -10.98
CA LYS A 44 6.18 -1.77 -12.32
C LYS A 44 7.68 -1.70 -12.26
N THR A 45 8.32 -2.23 -13.29
CA THR A 45 9.78 -2.23 -13.44
C THR A 45 10.29 -1.04 -14.26
N GLY A 46 9.41 -0.39 -15.03
CA GLY A 46 9.79 0.59 -16.04
C GLY A 46 10.39 -0.02 -17.32
N LYS A 47 10.48 -1.35 -17.40
CA LYS A 47 11.03 -2.09 -18.53
C LYS A 47 9.92 -2.87 -19.22
N ASN A 48 9.48 -2.37 -20.37
CA ASN A 48 8.37 -2.96 -21.15
C ASN A 48 7.04 -3.06 -20.38
N ASP A 49 6.80 -2.18 -19.40
CA ASP A 49 5.53 -2.06 -18.68
C ASP A 49 5.10 -0.60 -18.44
N ASN A 50 5.81 0.37 -19.03
CA ASN A 50 5.63 1.81 -18.83
C ASN A 50 4.17 2.28 -18.99
N PHE A 51 3.43 1.68 -19.90
CA PHE A 51 2.04 2.02 -20.21
C PHE A 51 1.01 1.05 -19.60
N MET A 52 1.46 0.06 -18.84
CA MET A 52 0.63 -1.01 -18.28
C MET A 52 0.08 -0.71 -16.87
N CYS A 53 -0.06 0.57 -16.49
CA CYS A 53 -0.66 0.94 -15.20
C CYS A 53 -2.10 0.40 -15.05
N TRP A 54 -2.81 0.25 -16.16
CA TRP A 54 -4.14 -0.36 -16.20
C TRP A 54 -4.15 -1.82 -15.74
N ALA A 55 -3.12 -2.58 -16.10
CA ALA A 55 -2.96 -3.99 -15.73
C ALA A 55 -2.45 -4.14 -14.30
N ALA A 56 -1.50 -3.29 -13.86
CA ALA A 56 -1.07 -3.24 -12.46
C ALA A 56 -2.26 -2.94 -11.52
N THR A 57 -3.08 -1.94 -11.88
CA THR A 57 -4.30 -1.62 -11.11
C THR A 57 -5.27 -2.81 -11.06
N ALA A 58 -5.48 -3.51 -12.17
CA ALA A 58 -6.35 -4.69 -12.19
C ALA A 58 -5.82 -5.81 -11.30
N SER A 59 -4.49 -6.00 -11.28
CA SER A 59 -3.83 -7.02 -10.46
C SER A 59 -4.07 -6.77 -8.97
N ASN A 60 -3.98 -5.51 -8.53
CA ASN A 60 -4.29 -5.14 -7.14
C ASN A 60 -5.75 -5.43 -6.77
N VAL A 61 -6.69 -5.12 -7.67
CA VAL A 61 -8.13 -5.37 -7.45
C VAL A 61 -8.41 -6.87 -7.38
N ILE A 62 -7.83 -7.66 -8.29
CA ILE A 62 -8.03 -9.12 -8.33
C ILE A 62 -7.45 -9.78 -7.07
N ALA A 63 -6.24 -9.39 -6.66
CA ALA A 63 -5.61 -9.88 -5.44
C ALA A 63 -6.43 -9.52 -4.19
N GLY A 64 -6.83 -8.25 -4.07
CA GLY A 64 -7.62 -7.78 -2.93
C GLY A 64 -9.03 -8.39 -2.85
N ALA A 65 -9.61 -8.78 -3.98
CA ALA A 65 -10.88 -9.51 -4.02
C ALA A 65 -10.74 -11.01 -3.71
N GLY A 66 -9.52 -11.54 -3.62
CA GLY A 66 -9.26 -12.97 -3.52
C GLY A 66 -9.65 -13.72 -4.80
N TRP A 67 -9.70 -13.05 -5.95
CA TRP A 67 -10.09 -13.63 -7.26
C TRP A 67 -8.90 -14.23 -8.02
N GLY A 68 -7.82 -14.59 -7.31
CA GLY A 68 -6.66 -15.27 -7.89
C GLY A 68 -7.02 -16.62 -8.53
N TYR A 69 -6.07 -17.23 -9.25
CA TYR A 69 -6.31 -18.48 -9.97
C TYR A 69 -6.66 -19.64 -9.00
N PRO A 70 -7.66 -20.49 -9.33
CA PRO A 70 -8.15 -21.54 -8.42
C PRO A 70 -7.12 -22.59 -8.00
N ASP A 71 -6.03 -22.73 -8.77
CA ASP A 71 -4.94 -23.69 -8.53
C ASP A 71 -3.80 -23.10 -7.68
N GLY A 72 -3.91 -21.83 -7.28
CA GLY A 72 -2.88 -21.14 -6.51
C GLY A 72 -1.71 -20.63 -7.33
N SER A 73 -1.72 -20.66 -8.66
CA SER A 73 -0.54 -20.23 -9.44
C SER A 73 -0.30 -18.72 -9.44
N LEU A 74 -1.30 -17.91 -9.07
CA LEU A 74 -1.26 -16.44 -9.02
C LEU A 74 -1.57 -15.96 -7.59
N GLU A 75 -0.60 -16.16 -6.69
CA GLU A 75 -0.76 -15.99 -5.24
C GLU A 75 -0.87 -14.52 -4.79
N ASP A 76 -0.32 -13.59 -5.55
CA ASP A 76 -0.29 -12.16 -5.21
C ASP A 76 -0.47 -11.24 -6.43
N GLU A 77 -0.61 -9.93 -6.17
CA GLU A 77 -0.76 -8.91 -7.21
C GLU A 77 0.43 -8.82 -8.17
N ASN A 78 1.64 -9.18 -7.72
CA ASN A 78 2.82 -9.18 -8.56
C ASN A 78 2.79 -10.36 -9.53
N ALA A 79 2.42 -11.55 -9.08
CA ALA A 79 2.24 -12.74 -9.90
C ALA A 79 1.17 -12.51 -10.97
N ILE A 80 0.02 -11.94 -10.58
CA ILE A 80 -1.05 -11.56 -11.52
C ILE A 80 -0.52 -10.54 -12.54
N PHE A 81 0.26 -9.56 -12.11
CA PHE A 81 0.83 -8.58 -13.03
C PHE A 81 1.89 -9.18 -13.97
N GLN A 82 2.70 -10.13 -13.51
CA GLN A 82 3.60 -10.89 -14.39
C GLN A 82 2.82 -11.63 -15.47
N TYR A 83 1.68 -12.22 -15.11
CA TYR A 83 0.81 -12.91 -16.06
C TYR A 83 0.33 -11.97 -17.16
N TYR A 84 -0.12 -10.75 -16.82
CA TYR A 84 -0.44 -9.73 -17.81
C TYR A 84 0.75 -9.38 -18.71
N LYS A 85 1.95 -9.18 -18.16
CA LYS A 85 3.16 -8.86 -18.96
C LYS A 85 3.56 -9.98 -19.92
N GLY A 86 3.20 -11.22 -19.62
CA GLY A 86 3.39 -12.35 -20.54
C GLY A 86 2.42 -12.36 -21.72
N HIS A 87 1.27 -11.69 -21.62
CA HIS A 87 0.18 -11.75 -22.60
C HIS A 87 -0.06 -10.45 -23.37
N PHE A 88 0.40 -9.32 -22.82
CA PHE A 88 0.18 -8.00 -23.38
C PHE A 88 1.51 -7.29 -23.59
N SER A 89 1.63 -6.61 -24.73
CA SER A 89 2.75 -5.71 -24.98
C SER A 89 2.64 -4.43 -24.12
N ASN A 90 3.71 -3.65 -24.06
CA ASN A 90 3.71 -2.37 -23.37
C ASN A 90 2.85 -1.33 -24.11
N PHE A 91 1.54 -1.30 -23.84
CA PHE A 91 0.61 -0.35 -24.45
C PHE A 91 -0.40 0.21 -23.45
N LEU A 92 -1.07 1.31 -23.83
CA LEU A 92 -2.12 1.95 -23.05
C LEU A 92 -3.42 1.14 -23.09
N GLY A 93 -4.00 0.86 -21.93
CA GLY A 93 -5.20 0.04 -21.81
C GLY A 93 -6.18 0.58 -20.79
N SER A 94 -7.15 -0.25 -20.43
CA SER A 94 -8.16 0.10 -19.43
C SER A 94 -8.30 -1.04 -18.43
N THR A 95 -8.34 -0.70 -17.14
CA THR A 95 -8.52 -1.66 -16.05
C THR A 95 -9.78 -2.52 -16.24
N LYS A 96 -10.88 -1.92 -16.74
CA LYS A 96 -12.12 -2.64 -17.06
C LYS A 96 -11.92 -3.76 -18.09
N LYS A 97 -11.06 -3.57 -19.09
CA LYS A 97 -10.76 -4.61 -20.09
C LYS A 97 -9.90 -5.71 -19.47
N ALA A 98 -8.94 -5.35 -18.62
CA ALA A 98 -8.10 -6.31 -17.91
C ALA A 98 -8.95 -7.26 -17.04
N ILE A 99 -9.81 -6.70 -16.18
CA ILE A 99 -10.66 -7.49 -15.27
C ILE A 99 -11.63 -8.41 -16.02
N LYS A 100 -12.02 -8.06 -17.24
CA LYS A 100 -12.94 -8.86 -18.07
C LYS A 100 -12.26 -9.96 -18.89
N TRP A 101 -10.96 -9.84 -19.08
CA TRP A 101 -10.15 -10.80 -19.81
C TRP A 101 -9.89 -12.00 -18.92
#